data_AF-A0A5N4AGH9-F1
#
_entry.id   AF-A0A5N4AGH9-F1
#
_cell.length_a   1.000
_cell.length_b   1.000
_cell.length_c   1.000
_cell.angle_alpha   90.00
_cell.angle_beta   90.00
_cell.angle_gamma   90.00
#
_symmetry.space_group_name_H-M   'P 1'
#
loop_
_entity.id
_entity.type
_entity.pdbx_description
1 polymer ?
#
loop_
_entity_poly.entity_id
_entity_poly.type
_entity_poly.pdbx_seq_one_letter_code
_entity_poly.pdbx_strand_id
1 'polypeptide(L)'
;TKPRCLAEAQQSFATTHKASDGKRYIIIHAGGKNGFIEGSSLIFSSTNKSFDYHDNMNAELFEKWFEESFLKKLAQPSIIVLDNASYHTRKSEKIPRASSTKEEISNWLKMKNRPFAKVTPDVWNGCVTHTEEIIKDTFNREKIIDDVRALVFTVNTGSDEESDYLSESDNDA
;
A
#
# COMPACT_ATOMS: atom_id res chain seq x y z
N THR A 1 62.17 -25.63 -19.44
CA THR A 1 62.62 -24.54 -18.54
C THR A 1 61.52 -23.48 -18.49
N LYS A 2 60.78 -23.40 -17.37
CA LYS A 2 59.74 -22.43 -16.92
C LYS A 2 58.55 -22.07 -17.86
N PRO A 3 57.38 -21.66 -17.33
CA PRO A 3 56.83 -21.82 -15.96
C PRO A 3 55.35 -22.27 -15.88
N ARG A 4 54.94 -22.55 -14.64
CA ARG A 4 53.63 -23.00 -14.16
C ARG A 4 52.85 -21.77 -13.65
N CYS A 5 51.76 -21.40 -14.34
CA CYS A 5 50.72 -20.41 -13.99
C CYS A 5 49.65 -20.54 -15.10
N LEU A 6 48.34 -20.63 -14.91
CA LEU A 6 47.42 -20.44 -13.80
C LEU A 6 46.27 -21.43 -14.02
N ALA A 7 46.01 -22.30 -13.05
CA ALA A 7 44.79 -23.08 -12.97
C ALA A 7 44.30 -22.93 -11.53
N GLU A 8 43.71 -21.77 -11.23
CA GLU A 8 42.95 -21.57 -10.00
C GLU A 8 41.57 -21.05 -10.39
N ALA A 9 40.59 -21.81 -9.95
CA ALA A 9 39.20 -21.72 -10.30
C ALA A 9 38.61 -20.37 -9.89
N GLN A 10 37.57 -19.99 -10.62
CA GLN A 10 36.58 -19.01 -10.23
C GLN A 10 36.13 -19.26 -8.79
N GLN A 11 36.63 -18.47 -7.84
CA GLN A 11 35.92 -18.23 -6.59
C GLN A 11 35.49 -16.77 -6.64
N SER A 12 34.33 -16.54 -7.25
CA SER A 12 33.58 -15.32 -7.05
C SER A 12 33.40 -15.16 -5.54
N PHE A 13 34.03 -14.13 -4.97
CA PHE A 13 33.58 -13.62 -3.69
C PHE A 13 32.21 -12.99 -3.95
N ALA A 14 31.16 -13.83 -3.91
CA ALA A 14 29.85 -13.37 -3.55
C ALA A 14 30.00 -12.80 -2.13
N THR A 15 30.20 -11.49 -2.03
CA THR A 15 30.02 -10.78 -0.77
C THR A 15 28.54 -10.87 -0.47
N THR A 16 28.16 -11.98 0.18
CA THR A 16 26.91 -12.04 0.91
C THR A 16 26.98 -10.91 1.92
N HIS A 17 26.26 -9.81 1.64
CA HIS A 17 25.96 -8.84 2.68
C HIS A 17 25.18 -9.61 3.74
N LYS A 18 25.90 -10.15 4.74
CA LYS A 18 25.28 -10.61 5.98
C LYS A 18 24.55 -9.39 6.52
N ALA A 19 23.23 -9.44 6.50
CA ALA A 19 22.40 -8.44 7.14
C ALA A 19 22.98 -8.22 8.54
N SER A 20 23.41 -7.00 8.83
CA SER A 20 23.91 -6.65 10.16
C SER A 20 22.84 -7.02 11.17
N ASP A 21 23.17 -7.89 12.13
CA ASP A 21 22.29 -8.29 13.23
C ASP A 21 22.16 -7.14 14.23
N GLY A 22 21.57 -6.04 13.74
CA GLY A 22 21.40 -4.79 14.45
C GLY A 22 20.02 -4.73 15.09
N LYS A 23 20.00 -4.55 16.41
CA LYS A 23 18.77 -4.31 17.16
C LYS A 23 18.12 -3.01 16.67
N ARG A 24 16.91 -3.11 16.09
CA ARG A 24 16.15 -1.93 15.65
C ARG A 24 15.31 -1.42 16.82
N TYR A 25 15.13 -0.10 16.90
CA TYR A 25 14.25 0.56 17.83
C TYR A 25 13.15 1.28 17.08
N ILE A 26 11.93 1.18 17.58
CA ILE A 26 10.75 1.88 17.10
C ILE A 26 10.45 2.98 18.09
N ILE A 27 10.24 4.18 17.56
CA ILE A 27 9.97 5.39 18.33
C ILE A 27 8.68 6.00 17.77
N ILE A 28 7.71 6.25 18.64
CA ILE A 28 6.48 6.97 18.32
C ILE A 28 6.45 8.19 19.22
N HIS A 29 6.21 9.36 18.64
CA HIS A 29 6.13 10.61 19.39
C HIS A 29 5.17 11.58 18.69
N ALA A 30 4.45 12.38 19.47
CA ALA A 30 3.69 13.49 18.94
C ALA A 30 4.46 14.82 19.08
N GLY A 31 4.46 15.62 18.01
CA GLY A 31 4.95 16.99 17.98
C GLY A 31 3.81 17.98 17.78
N GLY A 32 3.97 19.19 18.31
CA GLY A 32 3.09 20.32 18.08
C GLY A 32 3.87 21.60 17.82
N LYS A 33 3.17 22.74 17.86
CA LYS A 33 3.77 24.07 17.59
C LYS A 33 4.99 24.38 18.46
N ASN A 34 4.99 23.91 19.71
CA ASN A 34 6.05 24.18 20.68
C ASN A 34 7.08 23.03 20.78
N GLY A 35 7.13 22.14 19.79
CA GLY A 35 7.99 20.95 19.79
C GLY A 35 7.27 19.71 20.29
N PHE A 36 8.04 18.76 20.82
CA PHE A 36 7.54 17.46 21.27
C PHE A 36 6.66 17.57 22.52
N ILE A 37 5.53 16.84 22.52
CA ILE A 37 4.61 16.82 23.66
C ILE A 37 5.18 15.92 24.76
N GLU A 38 5.51 16.50 25.90
CA GLU A 38 6.26 15.82 26.95
C GLU A 38 5.58 14.51 27.42
N GLY A 39 6.33 13.42 27.36
CA GLY A 39 5.89 12.07 27.72
C GLY A 39 4.81 11.47 26.81
N SER A 40 4.65 11.98 25.59
CA SER A 40 3.98 11.25 24.51
C SER A 40 4.93 10.32 23.75
N SER A 41 6.16 10.11 24.25
CA SER A 41 7.13 9.21 23.64
C SER A 41 6.84 7.76 24.01
N LEU A 42 6.87 6.87 23.03
CA LEU A 42 6.89 5.42 23.21
C LEU A 42 8.06 4.84 22.41
N ILE A 43 8.97 4.15 23.11
CA ILE A 43 10.19 3.58 22.53
C ILE A 43 10.26 2.10 22.91
N PHE A 44 10.42 1.23 21.91
CA PHE A 44 10.60 -0.20 22.12
C PHE A 44 11.49 -0.81 21.04
N SER A 45 12.12 -1.95 21.31
CA SER A 45 12.97 -2.63 20.33
C SER A 45 12.20 -3.65 19.51
N SER A 46 12.56 -3.83 18.24
CA SER A 46 12.01 -4.90 17.42
C SER A 46 12.45 -6.26 17.95
N THR A 47 11.51 -7.12 18.31
CA THR A 47 11.78 -8.44 18.89
C THR A 47 12.03 -9.55 17.86
N ASN A 48 11.84 -9.31 16.56
CA ASN A 48 11.88 -10.38 15.56
C ASN A 48 12.86 -10.14 14.41
N LYS A 49 13.44 -11.27 13.94
CA LYS A 49 14.36 -11.43 12.80
C LYS A 49 13.71 -11.16 11.43
N SER A 50 12.51 -10.58 11.42
CA SER A 50 11.82 -10.18 10.20
C SER A 50 12.36 -8.82 9.76
N PHE A 51 12.71 -8.68 8.48
CA PHE A 51 13.09 -7.39 7.92
C PHE A 51 11.90 -6.43 7.87
N ASP A 52 10.68 -6.93 8.09
CA ASP A 52 9.43 -6.17 8.03
C ASP A 52 9.20 -5.36 9.32
N TYR A 53 9.28 -4.03 9.18
CA TYR A 53 8.96 -3.07 10.22
C TYR A 53 7.46 -3.10 10.62
N HIS A 54 6.59 -3.58 9.72
CA HIS A 54 5.14 -3.58 9.91
C HIS A 54 4.65 -4.62 10.93
N ASP A 55 5.45 -5.64 11.27
CA ASP A 55 5.06 -6.62 12.30
C ASP A 55 5.22 -6.07 13.72
N ASN A 56 6.12 -5.11 13.91
CA ASN A 56 6.47 -4.60 15.23
C ASN A 56 5.63 -3.40 15.66
N MET A 57 5.18 -2.56 14.72
CA MET A 57 4.24 -1.47 14.97
C MET A 57 2.85 -1.84 14.45
N ASN A 58 1.94 -2.18 15.35
CA ASN A 58 0.57 -2.58 15.01
C ASN A 58 -0.48 -1.58 15.51
N ALA A 59 -1.71 -1.72 15.01
CA ALA A 59 -2.81 -0.81 15.31
C ALA A 59 -3.19 -0.80 16.80
N GLU A 60 -3.14 -1.95 17.48
CA GLU A 60 -3.47 -2.02 18.91
C GLU A 60 -2.49 -1.24 19.77
N LEU A 61 -1.18 -1.35 19.47
CA LEU A 61 -0.15 -0.59 20.14
C LEU A 61 -0.29 0.92 19.88
N PHE A 62 -0.61 1.29 18.63
CA PHE A 62 -0.90 2.67 18.26
C PHE A 62 -2.10 3.23 19.04
N GLU A 63 -3.23 2.53 19.03
CA GLU A 63 -4.47 2.94 19.72
C GLU A 63 -4.22 3.14 21.21
N LYS A 64 -3.55 2.17 21.86
CA LYS A 64 -3.21 2.27 23.28
C LYS A 64 -2.34 3.50 23.57
N TRP A 65 -1.28 3.72 22.78
CA TRP A 65 -0.45 4.91 22.91
C TRP A 65 -1.25 6.20 22.70
N PHE A 66 -2.08 6.22 21.66
CA PHE A 66 -2.87 7.36 21.27
C PHE A 66 -3.83 7.78 22.38
N GLU A 67 -4.61 6.84 22.93
CA GLU A 67 -5.59 7.08 23.99
C GLU A 67 -4.95 7.32 25.36
N GLU A 68 -4.02 6.46 25.76
CA GLU A 68 -3.53 6.46 27.13
C GLU A 68 -2.44 7.51 27.39
N SER A 69 -1.65 7.86 26.36
CA SER A 69 -0.48 8.73 26.50
C SER A 69 -0.66 10.06 25.79
N PHE A 70 -1.03 10.05 24.51
CA PHE A 70 -1.08 11.26 23.68
C PHE A 70 -2.32 12.12 23.95
N LEU A 71 -3.53 11.56 23.86
CA LEU A 71 -4.78 12.32 24.00
C LEU A 71 -4.94 12.98 25.38
N LYS A 72 -4.47 12.32 26.45
CA LYS A 72 -4.53 12.88 27.82
C LYS A 72 -3.69 14.14 28.01
N LYS A 73 -2.74 14.40 27.10
CA LYS A 73 -1.80 15.53 27.16
C LYS A 73 -2.14 16.64 26.18
N LEU A 74 -3.13 16.39 25.31
CA LEU A 74 -3.49 17.30 24.26
C LEU A 74 -4.51 18.32 24.79
N ALA A 75 -4.15 19.61 24.74
CA ALA A 75 -5.10 20.67 25.01
C ALA A 75 -6.20 20.67 23.94
N GLN A 76 -7.45 20.88 24.37
CA GLN A 76 -8.59 21.01 23.47
C GLN A 76 -8.98 22.49 23.30
N PRO A 77 -9.38 22.92 22.10
CA PRO A 77 -9.47 22.15 20.86
C PRO A 77 -8.11 21.99 20.16
N SER A 78 -7.95 20.91 19.40
CA SER A 78 -6.72 20.61 18.66
C SER A 78 -7.02 19.91 17.33
N ILE A 79 -6.10 20.06 16.37
CA ILE A 79 -6.12 19.37 15.08
C ILE A 79 -4.98 18.36 15.11
N ILE A 80 -5.31 17.10 14.82
CA ILE A 80 -4.34 16.00 14.75
C ILE A 80 -4.15 15.65 13.28
N VAL A 81 -2.90 15.65 12.82
CA VAL A 81 -2.52 15.26 11.47
C VAL A 81 -1.65 14.02 11.57
N LEU A 82 -2.02 12.96 10.86
CA LEU A 82 -1.31 11.69 10.80
C LEU A 82 -0.95 11.40 9.33
N ASP A 83 0.15 10.68 9.11
CA ASP A 83 0.48 10.14 7.80
C ASP A 83 -0.45 8.96 7.44
N ASN A 84 -0.41 8.53 6.19
CA ASN A 84 -1.26 7.44 5.71
C ASN A 84 -0.62 6.07 5.98
N ALA A 85 -0.46 5.72 7.25
CA ALA A 85 0.03 4.40 7.65
C ALA A 85 -1.13 3.43 7.94
N SER A 86 -0.95 2.16 7.54
CA SER A 86 -2.00 1.13 7.66
C SER A 86 -2.48 0.91 9.10
N TYR A 87 -1.61 1.10 10.09
CA TYR A 87 -1.94 0.96 11.51
C TYR A 87 -2.68 2.16 12.11
N HIS A 88 -2.74 3.31 11.43
CA HIS A 88 -3.56 4.45 11.87
C HIS A 88 -5.05 4.28 11.57
N THR A 89 -5.41 3.32 10.70
CA THR A 89 -6.79 3.12 10.27
C THR A 89 -7.25 1.71 10.59
N ARG A 90 -8.42 1.60 11.22
CA ARG A 90 -9.14 0.35 11.36
C ARG A 90 -10.47 0.42 10.65
N LYS A 91 -10.78 -0.66 9.95
CA LYS A 91 -12.15 -0.90 9.49
C LYS A 91 -12.94 -1.33 10.71
N SER A 92 -13.92 -0.53 11.12
CA SER A 92 -14.86 -0.85 12.21
C SER A 92 -15.72 -2.08 11.86
N GLU A 93 -15.82 -2.42 10.59
CA GLU A 93 -16.53 -3.58 10.10
C GLU A 93 -15.76 -4.33 9.02
N LYS A 94 -16.04 -5.64 8.91
CA LYS A 94 -15.54 -6.45 7.79
C LYS A 94 -16.33 -6.08 6.53
N ILE A 95 -15.76 -5.20 5.72
CA ILE A 95 -16.26 -4.92 4.37
C ILE A 95 -15.90 -6.13 3.47
N PRO A 96 -16.87 -6.71 2.75
CA PRO A 96 -16.60 -7.79 1.80
C PRO A 96 -15.54 -7.39 0.77
N ARG A 97 -14.72 -8.35 0.35
CA ARG A 97 -13.70 -8.15 -0.70
C ARG A 97 -14.12 -8.85 -1.98
N ALA A 98 -13.36 -8.67 -3.07
CA ALA A 98 -13.62 -9.37 -4.33
C ALA A 98 -13.63 -10.90 -4.19
N SER A 99 -12.87 -11.44 -3.23
CA SER A 99 -12.84 -12.86 -2.88
C SER A 99 -13.90 -13.31 -1.88
N SER A 100 -14.76 -12.40 -1.38
CA SER A 100 -15.83 -12.78 -0.45
C SER A 100 -16.92 -13.58 -1.14
N THR A 101 -17.54 -14.51 -0.41
CA THR A 101 -18.63 -15.31 -0.97
C THR A 101 -19.87 -14.46 -1.21
N LYS A 102 -20.74 -14.92 -2.11
CA LYS A 102 -22.05 -14.29 -2.37
C LYS A 102 -22.86 -14.12 -1.08
N GLU A 103 -22.77 -15.08 -0.16
CA GLU A 103 -23.46 -15.07 1.13
C GLU A 103 -22.91 -14.00 2.06
N GLU A 104 -21.58 -13.88 2.17
CA GLU A 104 -20.93 -12.83 2.96
C GLU A 104 -21.34 -11.43 2.45
N ILE A 105 -21.31 -11.22 1.14
CA ILE A 105 -21.71 -9.95 0.51
C ILE A 105 -23.19 -9.67 0.75
N SER A 106 -24.06 -10.66 0.57
CA SER A 106 -25.51 -10.54 0.78
C SER A 106 -25.85 -10.19 2.23
N ASN A 107 -25.22 -10.87 3.19
CA ASN A 107 -25.43 -10.62 4.62
C ASN A 107 -24.94 -9.22 5.02
N TRP A 108 -23.78 -8.78 4.52
CA TRP A 108 -23.27 -7.44 4.77
C TRP A 108 -24.21 -6.35 4.21
N LEU A 109 -24.74 -6.54 2.99
CA LEU A 109 -25.69 -5.59 2.39
C LEU A 109 -27.02 -5.52 3.16
N LYS A 110 -27.54 -6.66 3.63
CA LYS A 110 -28.72 -6.71 4.50
C LYS A 110 -28.48 -5.96 5.82
N MET A 111 -27.33 -6.18 6.45
CA MET A 111 -26.94 -5.45 7.67
C MET A 111 -26.88 -3.94 7.43
N LYS A 112 -26.46 -3.51 6.23
CA LYS A 112 -26.44 -2.09 5.81
C LYS A 112 -27.79 -1.53 5.39
N ASN A 113 -28.86 -2.31 5.51
CA ASN A 113 -30.20 -1.96 5.03
C ASN A 113 -30.20 -1.51 3.56
N ARG A 114 -29.28 -2.07 2.76
CA ARG A 114 -29.23 -1.85 1.31
C ARG A 114 -29.97 -3.02 0.66
N PRO A 115 -31.21 -2.82 0.21
CA PRO A 115 -31.99 -3.91 -0.36
C PRO A 115 -31.28 -4.47 -1.59
N PHE A 116 -31.11 -5.79 -1.60
CA PHE A 116 -30.87 -6.54 -2.81
C PHE A 116 -32.20 -6.55 -3.58
N ALA A 117 -32.50 -5.47 -4.30
CA ALA A 117 -33.59 -5.54 -5.26
C ALA A 117 -33.25 -6.70 -6.22
N LYS A 118 -34.24 -7.52 -6.57
CA LYS A 118 -34.07 -8.46 -7.69
C LYS A 118 -33.67 -7.60 -8.88
N VAL A 119 -32.41 -7.70 -9.29
CA VAL A 119 -31.95 -7.08 -10.53
C VAL A 119 -32.78 -7.72 -11.63
N THR A 120 -33.68 -6.94 -12.22
CA THR A 120 -34.41 -7.39 -13.40
C THR A 120 -33.46 -7.37 -14.59
N PRO A 121 -33.74 -8.14 -15.66
CA PRO A 121 -32.97 -8.04 -16.90
C PRO A 121 -32.85 -6.60 -17.40
N ASP A 122 -33.90 -5.78 -17.23
CA ASP A 122 -33.90 -4.38 -17.64
C ASP A 122 -32.90 -3.52 -16.85
N VAL A 123 -32.87 -3.68 -15.51
CA VAL A 123 -31.92 -2.96 -14.65
C VAL A 123 -30.49 -3.39 -14.97
N TRP A 124 -30.27 -4.70 -15.16
CA TRP A 124 -28.96 -5.22 -15.58
C TRP A 124 -28.53 -4.64 -16.93
N ASN A 125 -29.43 -4.65 -17.92
CA ASN A 125 -29.16 -4.13 -19.25
C ASN A 125 -28.88 -2.62 -19.24
N GLY A 126 -29.53 -1.87 -18.35
CA GLY A 126 -29.21 -0.46 -18.10
C GLY A 126 -27.80 -0.26 -17.56
N CYS A 127 -27.37 -1.07 -16.57
CA CYS A 127 -26.00 -1.01 -16.04
C CYS A 127 -24.94 -1.39 -17.08
N VAL A 128 -25.21 -2.41 -17.91
CA VAL A 128 -24.31 -2.83 -18.99
C VAL A 128 -24.20 -1.72 -20.03
N THR A 129 -25.33 -1.20 -20.53
CA THR A 129 -25.36 -0.09 -21.50
C THR A 129 -24.58 1.13 -20.99
N HIS A 130 -24.80 1.53 -19.74
CA HIS A 130 -24.08 2.65 -19.13
C HIS A 130 -22.56 2.44 -19.11
N THR A 131 -22.12 1.22 -18.76
CA THR A 131 -20.69 0.87 -18.74
C THR A 131 -20.10 0.90 -20.15
N GLU A 132 -20.81 0.35 -21.14
CA GLU A 132 -20.40 0.40 -22.54
C GLU A 132 -20.31 1.83 -23.07
N GLU A 133 -21.23 2.71 -22.69
CA GLU A 133 -21.21 4.12 -23.05
C GLU A 133 -20.00 4.84 -22.47
N ILE A 134 -19.67 4.61 -21.18
CA ILE A 134 -18.46 5.15 -20.55
C ILE A 134 -17.20 4.68 -21.29
N ILE A 135 -17.13 3.40 -21.64
CA ILE A 135 -15.99 2.83 -22.38
C ILE A 135 -15.87 3.50 -23.76
N LYS A 136 -16.98 3.60 -24.51
CA LYS A 136 -17.00 4.25 -25.83
C LYS A 136 -16.62 5.72 -25.76
N ASP A 137 -17.16 6.45 -24.78
CA ASP A 137 -16.86 7.86 -24.54
C ASP A 137 -15.38 8.08 -24.18
N THR A 138 -14.81 7.21 -23.34
CA THR A 138 -13.38 7.24 -23.01
C THR A 138 -12.52 6.92 -24.23
N PHE A 139 -12.86 5.88 -24.99
CA PHE A 139 -12.18 5.55 -26.24
C PHE A 139 -12.22 6.69 -27.27
N ASN A 140 -13.36 7.36 -27.42
CA ASN A 140 -13.49 8.49 -28.34
C ASN A 140 -12.66 9.71 -27.90
N ARG A 141 -12.57 9.97 -26.59
CA ARG A 141 -11.67 10.99 -26.06
C ARG A 141 -10.20 10.67 -26.33
N GLU A 142 -9.80 9.43 -26.11
CA GLU A 142 -8.42 8.97 -26.35
C GLU A 142 -8.07 8.96 -27.83
N LYS A 143 -9.02 8.63 -28.71
CA LYS A 143 -8.84 8.72 -30.16
C LYS A 143 -8.46 10.14 -30.62
N ILE A 144 -9.02 11.18 -29.99
CA ILE A 144 -8.63 12.56 -30.26
C ILE A 144 -7.17 12.81 -29.85
N ILE A 145 -6.68 12.15 -28.80
CA ILE A 145 -5.28 12.25 -28.38
C ILE A 145 -4.36 11.64 -29.44
N ASP A 146 -4.70 10.47 -30.01
CA ASP A 146 -3.90 9.83 -31.06
C ASP A 146 -3.90 10.63 -32.38
N ASP A 147 -5.05 11.19 -32.79
CA ASP A 147 -5.15 12.02 -34.00
C ASP A 147 -4.42 13.37 -33.85
N VAL A 148 -4.32 13.93 -32.63
CA VAL A 148 -3.61 15.18 -32.34
C VAL A 148 -2.12 14.96 -32.04
N ARG A 149 -1.69 13.72 -31.71
CA ARG A 149 -0.29 13.40 -31.35
C ARG A 149 0.70 13.50 -32.51
N ALA A 150 0.23 13.62 -33.75
CA ALA A 150 1.11 13.81 -34.91
C ALA A 150 1.88 15.16 -34.89
N LEU A 151 1.55 16.09 -33.98
CA LEU A 151 2.11 17.45 -33.96
C LEU A 151 2.75 17.85 -32.63
N VAL A 152 3.35 16.88 -31.91
CA VAL A 152 4.20 17.16 -30.75
C VAL A 152 5.63 16.68 -31.03
N PHE A 153 6.54 17.64 -31.26
CA PHE A 153 7.98 17.36 -31.24
C PHE A 153 8.43 17.24 -29.78
N THR A 154 8.57 16.02 -29.28
CA THR A 154 9.26 15.78 -28.01
C THR A 154 10.77 15.89 -28.24
N VAL A 155 11.39 16.98 -27.79
CA VAL A 155 12.85 17.05 -27.65
C VAL A 155 13.19 16.28 -26.37
N ASN A 156 13.72 15.06 -26.54
CA ASN A 156 14.21 14.26 -25.43
C ASN A 156 15.49 14.88 -24.86
N THR A 157 15.43 15.40 -23.63
CA THR A 157 16.62 15.64 -22.81
C THR A 157 16.40 15.01 -21.44
N GLY A 158 16.92 13.79 -21.26
CA GLY A 158 16.92 13.12 -19.96
C GLY A 158 16.64 11.64 -20.09
N SER A 159 17.71 10.85 -20.24
CA SER A 159 17.71 9.43 -19.91
C SER A 159 17.50 9.27 -18.41
N ASP A 160 16.49 8.52 -17.99
CA ASP A 160 16.55 7.71 -16.77
C ASP A 160 15.57 6.54 -16.96
N GLU A 161 16.09 5.34 -16.71
CA GLU A 161 15.52 4.05 -17.08
C GLU A 161 14.28 3.69 -16.25
N GLU A 162 13.15 3.48 -16.91
CA GLU A 162 11.94 2.85 -16.35
C GLU A 162 12.22 1.36 -16.06
N SER A 163 12.01 0.93 -14.82
CA SER A 163 12.11 -0.48 -14.43
C SER A 163 10.76 -1.17 -14.57
N ASP A 164 10.65 -2.07 -15.54
CA ASP A 164 9.50 -2.92 -15.82
C ASP A 164 9.13 -3.83 -14.64
N TYR A 165 7.93 -3.65 -14.07
CA TYR A 165 7.29 -4.68 -13.25
C TYR A 165 6.71 -5.77 -14.15
N LEU A 166 7.50 -6.81 -14.39
CA LEU A 166 7.05 -8.02 -15.06
C LEU A 166 6.03 -8.79 -14.21
N SER A 167 4.90 -9.10 -14.83
CA SER A 167 3.87 -10.05 -14.42
C SER A 167 4.31 -11.49 -14.68
N GLU A 168 4.21 -12.39 -13.70
CA GLU A 168 4.08 -13.85 -13.87
C GLU A 168 3.51 -14.42 -12.55
N SER A 169 2.67 -15.45 -12.44
CA SER A 169 1.79 -16.23 -13.30
C SER A 169 1.00 -17.13 -12.34
N ASP A 170 -0.27 -17.40 -12.63
CA ASP A 170 -1.01 -18.49 -11.99
C ASP A 170 -0.29 -19.82 -12.22
N ASN A 171 -0.01 -20.57 -11.15
CA ASN A 171 0.29 -21.99 -11.22
C ASN A 171 -0.73 -22.72 -10.34
N ASP A 172 -1.78 -23.21 -11.01
CA ASP A 172 -2.60 -24.31 -10.52
C ASP A 172 -1.79 -25.62 -10.56
N ALA A 173 -1.78 -26.33 -9.43
CA ALA A 173 -1.55 -27.77 -9.34
C ALA A 173 -2.31 -28.33 -8.12
#